data_AF-A0A7Z9A742-F1
#
_entry.id   AF-A0A7Z9A742-F1
#
_cell.length_a   1.000
_cell.length_b   1.000
_cell.length_c   1.000
_cell.angle_alpha   90.00
_cell.angle_beta   90.00
_cell.angle_gamma   90.00
#
_symmetry.space_group_name_H-M   'P 1'
#
loop_
_entity.id
_entity.type
_entity.pdbx_description
1 polymer ?
#
loop_
_entity_poly.entity_id
_entity_poly.type
_entity_poly.pdbx_seq_one_letter_code
_entity_poly.pdbx_strand_id
1 'polypeptide(L)'
;MSEIIAAADGSALGNPGPAGWAWYIDDNHWAAGGWEHGTNNMGELKAVLDLFEATAHMPERKLVVYCDSQYVINSLTKWMPGWKSRGWKKADGKPVLNRELLQELDAATAGRDYQLVWVKGHSGHELNEAADARANAAAQAYQQGNTPDAGPGFGAAAGASSRVSGGQAPAAETEPEQGPSADAHLSVEEFTMEQAQQAREGFNALKLNGVLKPASAVAAPDPQAVAERKEKLAQAAQRTERHEQAAHIQSPQQTQQQLTADPDEALAAEEELEANGAAMGEEEIAELLDENLVWITSAGRPVSRASTIEYRARAFTQRGEPTHRVVELVDTANVLVMAVVDTARGRVNRSSLWHYDAPAGSWRLRFRQDTAIPG
;
A
#
# COMPACT_ATOMS: atom_id res chain seq x y z
N MET A 1 -4.70 -8.81 -32.64
CA MET A 1 -3.27 -8.49 -32.47
C MET A 1 -2.92 -8.71 -31.01
N SER A 2 -1.70 -9.12 -30.67
CA SER A 2 -1.31 -9.40 -29.28
C SER A 2 -1.16 -8.10 -28.48
N GLU A 3 -1.55 -8.10 -27.20
CA GLU A 3 -1.35 -6.97 -26.27
C GLU A 3 0.14 -6.82 -25.94
N ILE A 4 0.61 -5.61 -25.61
CA ILE A 4 1.92 -5.37 -24.96
C ILE A 4 1.67 -5.44 -23.46
N ILE A 5 2.38 -6.34 -22.77
CA ILE A 5 2.27 -6.50 -21.33
C ILE A 5 3.60 -6.11 -20.72
N ALA A 6 3.61 -5.10 -19.87
CA ALA A 6 4.81 -4.56 -19.24
C ALA A 6 4.54 -4.28 -17.75
N ALA A 7 5.59 -4.21 -16.95
CA ALA A 7 5.55 -3.56 -15.65
C ALA A 7 6.39 -2.27 -15.67
N ALA A 8 6.07 -1.33 -14.80
CA ALA A 8 6.79 -0.07 -14.64
C ALA A 8 6.91 0.28 -13.16
N ASP A 9 8.10 0.68 -12.75
CA ASP A 9 8.43 0.95 -11.34
C ASP A 9 9.43 2.10 -11.18
N GLY A 10 9.43 2.72 -10.00
CA GLY A 10 10.31 3.81 -9.60
C GLY A 10 10.95 3.56 -8.25
N SER A 11 12.18 4.05 -8.08
CA SER A 11 12.94 3.95 -6.83
C SER A 11 13.58 5.28 -6.47
N ALA A 12 13.78 5.54 -5.18
CA ALA A 12 14.60 6.63 -4.69
C ALA A 12 15.38 6.26 -3.43
N LEU A 13 16.68 6.53 -3.43
CA LEU A 13 17.59 6.32 -2.29
C LEU A 13 17.61 7.57 -1.40
N GLY A 14 16.50 7.76 -0.68
CA GLY A 14 16.14 9.02 -0.03
C GLY A 14 15.11 9.78 -0.87
N ASN A 15 14.22 10.53 -0.22
CA ASN A 15 13.08 11.16 -0.90
C ASN A 15 12.93 12.64 -0.47
N PRO A 16 13.62 13.59 -1.13
CA PRO A 16 14.37 13.43 -2.38
C PRO A 16 15.79 12.85 -2.20
N GLY A 17 16.32 12.23 -3.26
CA GLY A 17 17.63 11.58 -3.32
C GLY A 17 17.94 11.01 -4.72
N PRO A 18 19.04 10.27 -4.91
CA PRO A 18 19.27 9.56 -6.17
C PRO A 18 18.07 8.67 -6.51
N ALA A 19 17.50 8.86 -7.68
CA ALA A 19 16.24 8.24 -8.08
C ALA A 19 16.42 7.48 -9.39
N GLY A 20 15.67 6.39 -9.53
CA GLY A 20 15.66 5.52 -10.70
C GLY A 20 14.24 5.22 -11.16
N TRP A 21 14.13 4.84 -12.42
CA TRP A 21 12.89 4.39 -13.05
C TRP A 21 13.22 3.24 -13.98
N ALA A 22 12.28 2.33 -14.16
CA ALA A 22 12.39 1.28 -15.17
C ALA A 22 11.03 0.75 -15.61
N TRP A 23 10.97 0.29 -16.86
CA TRP A 23 9.89 -0.56 -17.34
C TRP A 23 10.47 -1.86 -17.91
N TYR A 24 9.69 -2.94 -17.82
CA TYR A 24 10.13 -4.28 -18.19
C TYR A 24 9.00 -5.05 -18.88
N ILE A 25 9.30 -5.66 -20.03
CA ILE A 25 8.43 -6.61 -20.74
C ILE A 25 9.07 -7.99 -20.73
N ASP A 26 10.33 -8.06 -21.16
CA ASP A 26 11.18 -9.25 -21.11
C ASP A 26 12.66 -8.83 -21.15
N ASP A 27 13.59 -9.78 -21.08
CA ASP A 27 15.03 -9.48 -21.01
C ASP A 27 15.60 -8.79 -22.26
N ASN A 28 14.91 -8.85 -23.39
CA ASN A 28 15.27 -8.14 -24.62
C ASN A 28 14.51 -6.82 -24.79
N HIS A 29 13.51 -6.55 -23.94
CA HIS A 29 12.65 -5.39 -24.02
C HIS A 29 12.43 -4.77 -22.63
N TRP A 30 13.37 -3.94 -22.23
CA TRP A 30 13.29 -3.15 -21.00
C TRP A 30 14.11 -1.87 -21.14
N ALA A 31 13.77 -0.84 -20.36
CA ALA A 31 14.63 0.32 -20.22
C ALA A 31 14.64 0.82 -18.78
N ALA A 32 15.75 1.46 -18.40
CA ALA A 32 15.91 2.09 -17.11
C ALA A 32 16.69 3.41 -17.22
N GLY A 33 16.53 4.26 -16.22
CA GLY A 33 17.22 5.53 -16.12
C GLY A 33 16.99 6.15 -14.75
N GLY A 34 17.34 7.42 -14.59
CA GLY A 34 17.18 8.09 -13.30
C GLY A 34 17.79 9.48 -13.26
N TRP A 35 17.97 9.97 -12.04
CA TRP A 35 18.56 11.27 -11.74
C TRP A 35 19.40 11.19 -10.46
N GLU A 36 20.41 12.06 -10.35
CA GLU A 36 21.17 12.26 -9.09
C GLU A 36 20.28 12.76 -7.94
N HIS A 37 19.20 13.47 -8.28
CA HIS A 37 18.27 14.03 -7.32
C HIS A 37 16.84 14.00 -7.87
N GLY A 38 15.98 13.21 -7.24
CA GLY A 38 14.57 13.03 -7.59
C GLY A 38 13.79 12.39 -6.45
N THR A 39 12.52 12.06 -6.71
CA THR A 39 11.63 11.41 -5.75
C THR A 39 11.13 10.08 -6.30
N ASN A 40 10.58 9.21 -5.44
CA ASN A 40 9.99 7.95 -5.90
C ASN A 40 8.89 8.19 -6.94
N ASN A 41 8.00 9.14 -6.66
CA ASN A 41 6.89 9.53 -7.55
C ASN A 41 7.36 10.02 -8.93
N MET A 42 8.51 10.70 -9.02
CA MET A 42 9.09 11.07 -10.30
C MET A 42 9.55 9.84 -11.09
N GLY A 43 10.20 8.90 -10.42
CA GLY A 43 10.62 7.63 -11.01
C GLY A 43 9.44 6.83 -11.53
N GLU A 44 8.40 6.65 -10.71
CA GLU A 44 7.19 5.91 -11.08
C GLU A 44 6.48 6.54 -12.30
N LEU A 45 6.32 7.87 -12.32
CA LEU A 45 5.72 8.58 -13.46
C LEU A 45 6.55 8.44 -14.72
N LYS A 46 7.88 8.57 -14.61
CA LYS A 46 8.76 8.49 -15.79
C LYS A 46 8.86 7.09 -16.34
N ALA A 47 8.84 6.04 -15.51
CA ALA A 47 8.79 4.66 -15.96
C ALA A 47 7.60 4.42 -16.89
N VAL A 48 6.41 4.88 -16.48
CA VAL A 48 5.21 4.78 -17.31
C VAL A 48 5.30 5.66 -18.55
N LEU A 49 5.69 6.92 -18.42
CA LEU A 49 5.86 7.83 -19.57
C LEU A 49 6.79 7.23 -20.63
N ASP A 50 7.96 6.77 -20.22
CA ASP A 50 8.96 6.21 -21.13
C ASP A 50 8.44 4.95 -21.84
N LEU A 51 7.68 4.10 -21.16
CA LEU A 51 7.04 2.94 -21.77
C LEU A 51 6.01 3.35 -22.84
N PHE A 52 5.18 4.37 -22.58
CA PHE A 52 4.23 4.89 -23.57
C PHE A 52 4.96 5.46 -24.79
N GLU A 53 6.04 6.21 -24.57
CA GLU A 53 6.88 6.76 -25.65
C GLU A 53 7.56 5.66 -26.47
N ALA A 54 8.17 4.68 -25.80
CA ALA A 54 8.88 3.58 -26.44
C ALA A 54 7.96 2.72 -27.32
N THR A 55 6.69 2.58 -26.93
CA THR A 55 5.69 1.77 -27.63
C THR A 55 4.80 2.57 -28.59
N ALA A 56 5.02 3.89 -28.73
CA ALA A 56 4.16 4.79 -29.49
C ALA A 56 4.02 4.44 -30.98
N HIS A 57 5.02 3.77 -31.56
CA HIS A 57 5.02 3.32 -32.96
C HIS A 57 4.14 2.08 -33.23
N MET A 58 3.54 1.48 -32.19
CA MET A 58 2.55 0.39 -32.30
C MET A 58 1.20 0.80 -31.67
N PRO A 59 0.54 1.89 -32.12
CA PRO A 59 -0.66 2.43 -31.50
C PRO A 59 -1.86 1.47 -31.51
N GLU A 60 -1.88 0.49 -32.41
CA GLU A 60 -2.93 -0.52 -32.55
C GLU A 60 -2.83 -1.66 -31.52
N ARG A 61 -1.71 -1.77 -30.80
CA ARG A 61 -1.54 -2.75 -29.73
C ARG A 61 -1.95 -2.14 -28.39
N LYS A 62 -2.95 -2.74 -27.74
CA LYS A 62 -3.31 -2.40 -26.37
C LYS A 62 -2.11 -2.58 -25.44
N LEU A 63 -1.85 -1.57 -24.61
CA LEU A 63 -0.77 -1.57 -23.63
C LEU A 63 -1.33 -1.88 -22.23
N VAL A 64 -0.93 -3.01 -21.64
CA VAL A 64 -1.27 -3.39 -20.27
C VAL A 64 -0.06 -3.14 -19.39
N VAL A 65 -0.18 -2.20 -18.45
CA VAL A 65 0.91 -1.79 -17.56
C VAL A 65 0.60 -2.22 -16.14
N TYR A 66 1.44 -3.10 -15.60
CA TYR A 66 1.47 -3.41 -14.18
C TYR A 66 2.29 -2.36 -13.44
N CYS A 67 1.74 -1.78 -12.37
CA CYS A 67 2.48 -0.91 -11.48
C CYS A 67 1.89 -0.99 -10.06
N ASP A 68 2.72 -0.85 -9.05
CA ASP A 68 2.27 -0.78 -7.64
C ASP A 68 2.04 0.66 -7.15
N SER A 69 2.47 1.66 -7.93
CA SER A 69 2.25 3.07 -7.66
C SER A 69 0.76 3.46 -7.72
N GLN A 70 0.18 3.69 -6.55
CA GLN A 70 -1.12 4.35 -6.45
C GLN A 70 -1.07 5.80 -6.96
N TYR A 71 0.08 6.46 -6.87
CA TYR A 71 0.23 7.84 -7.32
C TYR A 71 0.06 7.94 -8.84
N VAL A 72 0.72 7.07 -9.61
CA VAL A 72 0.58 7.00 -11.08
C VAL A 72 -0.85 6.66 -11.47
N ILE A 73 -1.41 5.60 -10.87
CA ILE A 73 -2.76 5.14 -11.21
C ILE A 73 -3.79 6.22 -10.93
N ASN A 74 -3.79 6.81 -9.74
CA ASN A 74 -4.76 7.85 -9.40
C ASN A 74 -4.54 9.13 -10.22
N SER A 75 -3.28 9.46 -10.56
CA SER A 75 -3.00 10.59 -11.45
C SER A 75 -3.68 10.41 -12.80
N LEU A 76 -3.48 9.26 -13.46
CA LEU A 76 -4.04 8.97 -14.77
C LEU A 76 -5.56 8.76 -14.76
N THR A 77 -6.11 8.15 -13.72
CA THR A 77 -7.52 7.71 -13.71
C THR A 77 -8.47 8.66 -13.00
N LYS A 78 -8.01 9.38 -11.95
CA LYS A 78 -8.88 10.18 -11.09
C LYS A 78 -8.57 11.67 -11.13
N TRP A 79 -7.30 12.04 -11.08
CA TRP A 79 -6.93 13.42 -10.75
C TRP A 79 -6.63 14.31 -11.96
N MET A 80 -5.94 13.78 -12.97
CA MET A 80 -5.50 14.55 -14.14
C MET A 80 -6.62 15.27 -14.89
N PRO A 81 -7.83 14.70 -15.10
CA PRO A 81 -8.94 15.45 -15.69
C PRO A 81 -9.33 16.71 -14.89
N GLY A 82 -9.36 16.59 -13.56
CA GLY A 82 -9.64 17.70 -12.66
C GLY A 82 -8.50 18.72 -12.57
N TRP A 83 -7.25 18.29 -12.72
CA TRP A 83 -6.11 19.20 -12.79
C TRP A 83 -6.07 19.98 -14.09
N LYS A 84 -6.32 19.33 -15.23
CA LYS A 84 -6.36 19.97 -16.56
C LYS A 84 -7.40 21.08 -16.62
N SER A 85 -8.62 20.81 -16.15
CA SER A 85 -9.70 21.81 -16.10
C SER A 85 -9.38 23.02 -15.20
N ARG A 86 -8.51 22.85 -14.20
CA ARG A 86 -8.05 23.92 -13.28
C ARG A 86 -6.69 24.53 -13.65
N GLY A 87 -6.20 24.29 -14.86
CA GLY A 87 -4.92 24.82 -15.31
C GLY A 87 -3.72 24.24 -14.56
N TRP A 88 -3.77 22.94 -14.25
CA TRP A 88 -2.75 22.19 -13.51
C TRP A 88 -2.53 22.67 -12.06
N LYS A 89 -3.66 22.93 -11.38
CA LYS A 89 -3.71 23.29 -9.97
C LYS A 89 -4.54 22.28 -9.17
N LYS A 90 -4.16 22.07 -7.92
CA LYS A 90 -4.91 21.30 -6.92
C LYS A 90 -6.12 22.10 -6.43
N ALA A 91 -6.96 21.47 -5.61
CA ALA A 91 -8.16 22.09 -5.04
C ALA A 91 -7.84 23.30 -4.14
N ASP A 92 -6.70 23.26 -3.43
CA ASP A 92 -6.13 24.36 -2.63
C ASP A 92 -5.55 25.52 -3.48
N GLY A 93 -5.62 25.42 -4.82
CA GLY A 93 -5.06 26.41 -5.73
C GLY A 93 -3.54 26.34 -5.93
N LYS A 94 -2.83 25.46 -5.20
CA LYS A 94 -1.40 25.25 -5.38
C LYS A 94 -1.12 24.50 -6.69
N PRO A 95 0.08 24.68 -7.28
CA PRO A 95 0.50 23.88 -8.43
C PRO A 95 0.49 22.38 -8.12
N VAL A 96 0.16 21.58 -9.12
CA VAL A 96 0.32 20.12 -9.04
C VAL A 96 1.81 19.79 -9.07
N LEU A 97 2.26 18.93 -8.16
CA LEU A 97 3.64 18.43 -8.15
C LEU A 97 3.89 17.53 -9.37
N ASN A 98 5.12 17.48 -9.87
CA ASN A 98 5.50 16.73 -11.07
C ASN A 98 4.69 17.11 -12.33
N ARG A 99 4.20 18.36 -12.38
CA ARG A 99 3.35 18.85 -13.46
C ARG A 99 3.94 18.58 -14.86
N GLU A 100 5.23 18.81 -15.04
CA GLU A 100 5.89 18.62 -16.34
C GLU A 100 5.78 17.15 -16.81
N LEU A 101 6.19 16.20 -15.97
CA LEU A 101 6.05 14.76 -16.25
C LEU A 101 4.58 14.35 -16.48
N LEU A 102 3.64 14.90 -15.70
CA LEU A 102 2.22 14.60 -15.87
C LEU A 102 1.64 15.16 -17.18
N GLN A 103 2.12 16.32 -17.63
CA GLN A 103 1.73 16.91 -18.92
C GLN A 103 2.27 16.11 -20.10
N GLU A 104 3.52 15.63 -20.01
CA GLU A 104 4.11 14.73 -21.00
C GLU A 104 3.37 13.39 -21.05
N LEU A 105 3.02 12.83 -19.89
CA LEU A 105 2.27 11.59 -19.79
C LEU A 105 0.84 11.72 -20.31
N ASP A 106 0.16 12.85 -20.05
CA ASP A 106 -1.15 13.17 -20.66
C ASP A 106 -1.07 13.18 -22.19
N ALA A 107 0.01 13.74 -22.76
CA ALA A 107 0.22 13.75 -24.20
C ALA A 107 0.54 12.35 -24.76
N ALA A 108 1.37 11.57 -24.08
CA ALA A 108 1.79 10.23 -24.51
C ALA A 108 0.66 9.20 -24.44
N THR A 109 -0.28 9.36 -23.51
CA THR A 109 -1.45 8.48 -23.34
C THR A 109 -2.61 8.84 -24.27
N ALA A 110 -2.61 10.03 -24.86
CA ALA A 110 -3.71 10.53 -25.68
C ALA A 110 -3.98 9.63 -26.90
N GLY A 111 -5.19 9.05 -26.95
CA GLY A 111 -5.62 8.20 -28.06
C GLY A 111 -5.01 6.80 -28.08
N ARG A 112 -4.26 6.41 -27.04
CA ARG A 112 -3.73 5.05 -26.88
C ARG A 112 -4.78 4.15 -26.21
N ASP A 113 -4.95 2.92 -26.70
CA ASP A 113 -5.66 1.88 -25.94
C ASP A 113 -4.73 1.30 -24.89
N TYR A 114 -5.03 1.53 -23.61
CA TYR A 114 -4.21 1.04 -22.50
C TYR A 114 -5.05 0.65 -21.29
N GLN A 115 -4.46 -0.18 -20.44
CA GLN A 115 -5.00 -0.60 -19.16
C GLN A 115 -3.90 -0.53 -18.10
N LEU A 116 -4.17 0.14 -16.99
CA LEU A 116 -3.33 0.04 -15.79
C LEU A 116 -3.84 -1.08 -14.91
N VAL A 117 -2.95 -1.94 -14.45
CA VAL A 117 -3.25 -3.02 -13.51
C VAL A 117 -2.44 -2.79 -12.25
N TRP A 118 -3.11 -2.47 -11.16
CA TRP A 118 -2.44 -2.31 -9.89
C TRP A 118 -2.00 -3.67 -9.34
N VAL A 119 -0.74 -3.75 -8.91
CA VAL A 119 -0.16 -4.91 -8.19
C VAL A 119 0.34 -4.45 -6.83
N LYS A 120 0.58 -5.35 -5.86
CA LYS A 120 1.35 -4.91 -4.68
C LYS A 120 2.81 -4.74 -5.07
N GLY A 121 3.44 -3.78 -4.41
CA GLY A 121 4.88 -3.80 -4.17
C GLY A 121 5.29 -4.98 -3.28
N HIS A 122 6.44 -5.57 -3.61
CA HIS A 122 7.09 -6.68 -2.89
C HIS A 122 6.27 -7.99 -2.83
N SER A 123 5.62 -8.38 -3.92
CA SER A 123 5.00 -9.72 -4.01
C SER A 123 4.89 -10.27 -5.42
N GLY A 124 5.85 -11.13 -5.80
CA GLY A 124 5.63 -12.32 -6.64
C GLY A 124 5.17 -12.10 -8.08
N HIS A 125 5.13 -10.85 -8.57
CA HIS A 125 4.83 -10.55 -9.97
C HIS A 125 6.15 -10.35 -10.72
N GLU A 126 6.59 -11.37 -11.45
CA GLU A 126 7.94 -11.42 -12.06
C GLU A 126 8.29 -10.17 -12.87
N LEU A 127 7.34 -9.62 -13.64
CA LEU A 127 7.58 -8.39 -14.40
C LEU A 127 7.81 -7.17 -13.49
N ASN A 128 7.06 -7.06 -12.39
CA ASN A 128 7.18 -5.91 -11.49
C ASN A 128 8.48 -6.00 -10.68
N GLU A 129 8.81 -7.18 -10.17
CA GLU A 129 10.09 -7.43 -9.48
C GLU A 129 11.28 -7.15 -10.41
N ALA A 130 11.15 -7.48 -11.71
CA ALA A 130 12.16 -7.17 -12.72
C ALA A 130 12.30 -5.66 -13.00
N ALA A 131 11.20 -4.91 -12.96
CA ALA A 131 11.19 -3.46 -13.08
C ALA A 131 11.75 -2.78 -11.81
N ASP A 132 11.30 -3.17 -10.61
CA ASP A 132 11.82 -2.70 -9.32
C ASP A 132 13.34 -2.88 -9.22
N ALA A 133 13.84 -4.08 -9.52
CA ALA A 133 15.27 -4.36 -9.45
C ALA A 133 16.09 -3.44 -10.37
N ARG A 134 15.56 -3.09 -11.55
CA ARG A 134 16.20 -2.20 -12.52
C ARG A 134 16.12 -0.74 -12.10
N ALA A 135 14.99 -0.30 -11.55
CA ALA A 135 14.83 1.04 -11.00
C ALA A 135 15.78 1.26 -9.81
N ASN A 136 15.87 0.28 -8.90
CA ASN A 136 16.81 0.28 -7.78
C ASN A 136 18.27 0.30 -8.24
N ALA A 137 18.63 -0.51 -9.24
CA ALA A 137 19.98 -0.52 -9.82
C ALA A 137 20.33 0.85 -10.44
N ALA A 138 19.37 1.48 -11.12
CA ALA A 138 19.58 2.81 -11.69
C ALA A 138 19.79 3.88 -10.61
N ALA A 139 18.98 3.89 -9.56
CA ALA A 139 19.15 4.81 -8.42
C ALA A 139 20.51 4.62 -7.72
N GLN A 140 20.96 3.38 -7.55
CA GLN A 140 22.27 3.05 -6.98
C GLN A 140 23.42 3.52 -7.87
N ALA A 141 23.31 3.39 -9.19
CA ALA A 141 24.30 3.90 -10.12
C ALA A 141 24.49 5.41 -9.94
N TYR A 142 23.40 6.18 -9.87
CA TYR A 142 23.45 7.61 -9.60
C TYR A 142 24.05 7.95 -8.22
N GLN A 143 23.69 7.20 -7.18
CA GLN A 143 24.30 7.38 -5.85
C GLN A 143 25.83 7.18 -5.88
N GLN A 144 26.32 6.31 -6.75
CA GLN A 144 27.75 6.01 -6.90
C GLN A 144 28.45 6.91 -7.93
N GLY A 145 27.75 7.84 -8.59
CA GLY A 145 28.29 8.67 -9.67
C GLY A 145 28.56 7.90 -10.97
N ASN A 146 27.90 6.75 -11.16
CA ASN A 146 28.02 5.90 -12.34
C ASN A 146 26.84 6.14 -13.31
N THR A 147 27.04 5.81 -14.59
CA THR A 147 25.94 5.76 -15.57
C THR A 147 25.16 4.45 -15.39
N PRO A 148 23.81 4.48 -15.24
CA PRO A 148 23.00 3.27 -15.13
C PRO A 148 22.98 2.49 -16.45
N ASP A 149 22.73 1.18 -16.37
CA ASP A 149 22.41 0.38 -17.56
C ASP A 149 21.01 0.78 -18.05
N ALA A 150 20.96 1.35 -19.26
CA ALA A 150 19.72 1.84 -19.84
C ALA A 150 18.84 0.71 -20.43
N GLY A 151 19.37 -0.51 -20.55
CA GLY A 151 18.67 -1.63 -21.16
C GLY A 151 18.59 -1.57 -22.70
N PRO A 152 18.05 -2.62 -23.33
CA PRO A 152 17.96 -2.75 -24.79
C PRO A 152 16.86 -1.88 -25.43
N GLY A 153 15.94 -1.31 -24.65
CA GLY A 153 14.76 -0.59 -25.15
C GLY A 153 13.73 -1.52 -25.80
N PHE A 154 12.70 -0.96 -26.45
CA PHE A 154 11.57 -1.74 -26.99
C PHE A 154 11.82 -2.30 -28.40
N GLY A 155 12.86 -1.85 -29.11
CA GLY A 155 13.13 -2.28 -30.49
C GLY A 155 14.63 -2.36 -30.78
N ALA A 156 15.01 -3.39 -31.55
CA ALA A 156 16.37 -3.67 -31.98
C ALA A 156 16.91 -2.61 -32.96
N ALA A 157 17.23 -1.44 -32.44
CA ALA A 157 18.15 -0.50 -33.07
C ALA A 157 19.13 -0.02 -32.00
N ALA A 158 20.10 -0.89 -31.69
CA ALA A 158 21.40 -0.43 -31.23
C ALA A 158 21.94 0.54 -32.30
N GLY A 159 21.75 1.84 -32.09
CA GLY A 159 22.13 2.84 -33.09
C GLY A 159 21.52 4.22 -32.85
N ALA A 160 22.10 4.95 -31.89
CA ALA A 160 22.09 6.41 -31.79
C ALA A 160 20.72 7.11 -31.68
N SER A 161 20.30 7.34 -30.44
CA SER A 161 20.04 8.71 -30.00
C SER A 161 20.51 8.88 -28.56
N SER A 162 21.82 9.07 -28.42
CA SER A 162 22.37 9.86 -27.33
C SER A 162 21.81 11.28 -27.43
N ARG A 163 20.59 11.49 -26.93
CA ARG A 163 20.26 12.78 -26.33
C ARG A 163 20.67 12.68 -24.89
N VAL A 164 21.97 12.90 -24.70
CA VAL A 164 22.49 13.46 -23.46
C VAL A 164 21.82 14.83 -23.33
N SER A 165 20.63 14.84 -22.73
CA SER A 165 20.12 16.02 -22.08
C SER A 165 20.91 16.12 -20.78
N GLY A 166 22.06 16.80 -20.84
CA GLY A 166 22.58 17.54 -19.69
C GLY A 166 21.61 18.68 -19.34
N GLY A 167 20.35 18.33 -19.14
CA GLY A 167 19.31 19.21 -18.66
C GLY A 167 19.48 19.26 -17.16
N GLN A 168 20.12 20.34 -16.70
CA GLN A 168 19.92 20.84 -15.35
C GLN A 168 18.44 20.67 -14.99
N ALA A 169 18.16 20.07 -13.83
CA ALA A 169 16.82 20.03 -13.28
C ALA A 169 16.17 21.42 -13.46
N PRO A 170 14.89 21.51 -13.89
CA PRO A 170 14.18 22.77 -13.81
C PRO A 170 14.37 23.29 -12.38
N ALA A 171 14.80 24.55 -12.26
CA ALA A 171 15.36 25.13 -11.05
C ALA A 171 14.61 24.62 -9.81
N ALA A 172 15.32 23.85 -8.97
CA ALA A 172 14.82 23.44 -7.68
C ALA A 172 14.48 24.72 -6.91
N GLU A 173 13.19 25.03 -6.84
CA GLU A 173 12.66 25.91 -5.82
C GLU A 173 13.06 25.25 -4.50
N THR A 174 14.02 25.86 -3.81
CA THR A 174 14.35 25.53 -2.43
C THR A 174 13.06 25.50 -1.64
N GLU A 175 12.70 24.32 -1.12
CA GLU A 175 11.64 24.15 -0.14
C GLU A 175 11.90 25.15 1.01
N PRO A 176 11.00 26.12 1.26
CA PRO A 176 10.93 26.66 2.60
C PRO A 176 10.42 25.53 3.50
N GLU A 177 11.06 25.33 4.66
CA GLU A 177 10.53 24.47 5.71
C GLU A 177 9.07 24.85 6.00
N GLN A 178 8.10 24.07 5.48
CA GLN A 178 6.68 24.25 5.78
C GLN A 178 5.92 22.91 5.73
N GLY A 179 5.41 22.56 6.91
CA GLY A 179 3.99 22.27 7.21
C GLY A 179 3.20 21.34 6.28
N PRO A 180 2.42 20.39 6.84
CA PRO A 180 1.64 19.47 6.03
C PRO A 180 0.61 20.22 5.18
N SER A 181 0.63 19.94 3.88
CA SER A 181 -0.19 20.56 2.85
C SER A 181 -1.68 20.18 3.00
N ALA A 182 -2.49 21.11 3.52
CA ALA A 182 -3.86 21.41 3.10
C ALA A 182 -3.90 21.65 1.56
N ASP A 183 -4.86 21.23 0.72
CA ASP A 183 -6.22 20.70 0.93
C ASP A 183 -6.63 19.63 -0.09
N ALA A 184 -7.47 18.69 0.36
CA ALA A 184 -8.58 18.16 -0.43
C ALA A 184 -9.89 18.68 0.19
N HIS A 185 -10.31 19.88 -0.21
CA HIS A 185 -11.70 20.30 -0.03
C HIS A 185 -12.58 19.46 -0.97
N LEU A 186 -13.32 18.51 -0.40
CA LEU A 186 -14.53 17.96 -1.01
C LEU A 186 -15.70 18.72 -0.41
N SER A 187 -16.43 19.44 -1.26
CA SER A 187 -17.73 20.00 -0.92
C SER A 187 -18.73 18.88 -0.66
N VAL A 188 -19.51 19.05 0.39
CA VAL A 188 -20.60 18.18 0.84
C VAL A 188 -21.67 18.11 -0.25
N GLU A 189 -21.88 16.93 -0.84
CA GLU A 189 -23.19 16.44 -1.32
C GLU A 189 -23.07 14.97 -1.78
N GLU A 190 -23.75 14.08 -1.06
CA GLU A 190 -24.13 12.67 -1.36
C GLU A 190 -23.04 11.63 -1.69
N PHE A 191 -22.79 10.75 -0.71
CA PHE A 191 -22.00 9.51 -0.81
C PHE A 191 -22.62 8.56 -1.86
N THR A 192 -21.89 8.25 -2.94
CA THR A 192 -22.36 7.34 -4.00
C THR A 192 -21.75 5.93 -3.87
N MET A 193 -22.43 4.90 -4.42
CA MET A 193 -21.95 3.51 -4.44
C MET A 193 -20.54 3.33 -5.04
N GLU A 194 -20.06 4.28 -5.85
CA GLU A 194 -18.72 4.28 -6.43
C GLU A 194 -17.60 4.47 -5.39
N GLN A 195 -17.84 5.21 -4.32
CA GLN A 195 -16.86 5.38 -3.24
C GLN A 195 -16.75 4.11 -2.38
N ALA A 196 -17.86 3.41 -2.17
CA ALA A 196 -17.87 2.08 -1.56
C ALA A 196 -17.16 1.04 -2.44
N GLN A 197 -17.29 1.16 -3.77
CA GLN A 197 -16.61 0.28 -4.71
C GLN A 197 -15.09 0.52 -4.76
N GLN A 198 -14.64 1.78 -4.65
CA GLN A 198 -13.20 2.10 -4.57
C GLN A 198 -12.54 1.59 -3.28
N ALA A 199 -13.28 1.58 -2.16
CA ALA A 199 -12.81 0.96 -0.92
C ALA A 199 -12.67 -0.57 -1.08
N ARG A 200 -13.68 -1.22 -1.69
CA ARG A 200 -13.67 -2.66 -2.02
C ARG A 200 -12.51 -3.05 -2.93
N GLU A 201 -12.18 -2.20 -3.90
CA GLU A 201 -11.07 -2.40 -4.84
C GLU A 201 -9.70 -2.23 -4.19
N GLY A 202 -9.53 -1.21 -3.33
CA GLY A 202 -8.31 -1.01 -2.52
C GLY A 202 -8.00 -2.14 -1.53
N PHE A 203 -8.96 -3.03 -1.33
CA PHE A 203 -8.92 -4.10 -0.36
C PHE A 203 -8.82 -5.50 -0.94
N ASN A 204 -9.47 -5.77 -2.08
CA ASN A 204 -9.13 -6.94 -2.89
C ASN A 204 -7.65 -6.89 -3.28
N ALA A 205 -7.14 -5.68 -3.46
CA ALA A 205 -5.75 -5.31 -3.51
C ALA A 205 -4.91 -5.74 -2.28
N LEU A 206 -5.42 -5.68 -1.05
CA LEU A 206 -4.67 -6.14 0.15
C LEU A 206 -4.60 -7.67 0.24
N LYS A 207 -5.66 -8.36 -0.21
CA LYS A 207 -5.85 -9.81 -0.13
C LYS A 207 -5.09 -10.61 -1.19
N LEU A 208 -5.00 -10.09 -2.43
CA LEU A 208 -4.28 -10.74 -3.54
C LEU A 208 -2.75 -10.75 -3.35
N ASN A 209 -2.28 -9.97 -2.38
CA ASN A 209 -0.92 -9.50 -2.29
C ASN A 209 -0.16 -10.00 -1.03
N GLY A 210 -0.61 -11.10 -0.42
CA GLY A 210 0.19 -11.87 0.54
C GLY A 210 0.59 -11.20 1.87
N VAL A 211 0.02 -10.05 2.25
CA VAL A 211 0.09 -9.56 3.65
C VAL A 211 -0.72 -10.47 4.57
N LEU A 212 -1.70 -11.18 4.00
CA LEU A 212 -2.25 -12.41 4.56
C LEU A 212 -1.59 -13.59 3.84
N LYS A 213 -0.68 -14.29 4.50
CA LYS A 213 -0.23 -15.64 4.13
C LYS A 213 -0.39 -16.57 5.33
N PRO A 214 -0.91 -17.80 5.15
CA PRO A 214 -0.91 -18.82 6.19
C PRO A 214 0.53 -19.22 6.52
N ALA A 215 0.77 -19.50 7.80
CA ALA A 215 2.09 -19.82 8.31
C ALA A 215 2.69 -21.07 7.61
N SER A 216 3.81 -20.90 6.91
CA SER A 216 5.02 -21.70 7.13
C SER A 216 6.20 -21.26 6.26
N ALA A 217 7.39 -21.53 6.81
CA ALA A 217 8.68 -21.81 6.17
C ALA A 217 9.74 -20.68 6.18
N VAL A 218 11.00 -20.87 6.60
CA VAL A 218 11.71 -21.90 7.41
C VAL A 218 13.06 -21.26 7.84
N ALA A 219 13.54 -21.57 9.05
CA ALA A 219 14.94 -21.90 9.29
C ALA A 219 14.99 -23.03 10.35
N ALA A 220 15.82 -24.05 10.14
CA ALA A 220 15.79 -25.32 10.89
C ALA A 220 16.02 -25.11 12.41
N PRO A 221 15.13 -25.61 13.29
CA PRO A 221 15.26 -25.42 14.74
C PRO A 221 16.02 -26.55 15.44
N ASP A 222 16.61 -26.19 16.57
CA ASP A 222 17.35 -27.00 17.55
C ASP A 222 16.65 -28.34 17.89
N PRO A 223 17.35 -29.50 17.82
CA PRO A 223 16.81 -30.82 18.16
C PRO A 223 16.16 -30.91 19.55
N GLN A 224 16.65 -30.16 20.55
CA GLN A 224 16.05 -30.17 21.89
C GLN A 224 14.71 -29.42 21.92
N ALA A 225 14.62 -28.29 21.22
CA ALA A 225 13.37 -27.55 21.07
C ALA A 225 12.31 -28.36 20.30
N VAL A 226 12.72 -29.21 19.36
CA VAL A 226 11.81 -30.13 18.63
C VAL A 226 11.28 -31.23 19.54
N ALA A 227 12.10 -31.76 20.45
CA ALA A 227 11.68 -32.77 21.42
C ALA A 227 10.67 -32.20 22.43
N GLU A 228 10.96 -31.03 23.00
CA GLU A 228 10.03 -30.34 23.92
C GLU A 228 8.71 -29.97 23.24
N ARG A 229 8.76 -29.57 21.97
CA ARG A 229 7.58 -29.21 21.19
C ARG A 229 6.74 -30.44 20.82
N LYS A 230 7.37 -31.57 20.52
CA LYS A 230 6.68 -32.87 20.36
C LYS A 230 5.98 -33.32 21.63
N GLU A 231 6.61 -33.13 22.79
CA GLU A 231 6.02 -33.50 24.08
C GLU A 231 4.85 -32.58 24.47
N LYS A 232 4.99 -31.27 24.24
CA LYS A 232 3.89 -30.30 24.41
C LYS A 232 2.72 -30.56 23.45
N LEU A 233 3.00 -30.95 22.20
CA LEU A 233 2.00 -31.36 21.21
C LEU A 233 1.31 -32.68 21.60
N ALA A 234 2.03 -33.66 22.16
CA ALA A 234 1.44 -34.90 22.66
C ALA A 234 0.51 -34.64 23.86
N GLN A 235 0.88 -33.72 24.76
CA GLN A 235 0.03 -33.30 25.87
C GLN A 235 -1.18 -32.44 25.43
N ALA A 236 -1.07 -31.73 24.31
CA ALA A 236 -2.20 -31.01 23.69
C ALA A 236 -3.14 -31.96 22.95
N ALA A 237 -2.61 -32.98 22.28
CA ALA A 237 -3.39 -34.05 21.63
C ALA A 237 -4.20 -34.86 22.67
N GLN A 238 -3.61 -35.24 23.80
CA GLN A 238 -4.32 -35.93 24.89
C GLN A 238 -5.38 -35.07 25.61
N ARG A 239 -5.31 -33.73 25.48
CA ARG A 239 -6.36 -32.81 25.94
C ARG A 239 -7.49 -32.73 24.92
N THR A 240 -7.15 -32.73 23.63
CA THR A 240 -8.10 -32.76 22.51
C THR A 240 -8.92 -34.06 22.51
N GLU A 241 -8.28 -35.22 22.70
CA GLU A 241 -8.98 -36.52 22.78
C GLU A 241 -9.92 -36.61 24.00
N ARG A 242 -9.60 -35.94 25.12
CA ARG A 242 -10.48 -35.83 26.29
C ARG A 242 -11.69 -34.91 26.03
N HIS A 243 -11.52 -33.85 25.25
CA HIS A 243 -12.62 -32.98 24.83
C HIS A 243 -13.49 -33.62 23.75
N GLU A 244 -12.93 -34.44 22.86
CA GLU A 244 -13.66 -35.23 21.87
C GLU A 244 -14.52 -36.33 22.51
N GLN A 245 -14.05 -36.96 23.60
CA GLN A 245 -14.85 -37.94 24.36
C GLN A 245 -15.96 -37.30 25.21
N ALA A 246 -15.79 -36.04 25.65
CA ALA A 246 -16.83 -35.29 26.36
C ALA A 246 -17.93 -34.73 25.43
N ALA A 247 -17.65 -34.62 24.13
CA ALA A 247 -18.59 -34.13 23.12
C ALA A 247 -19.48 -35.23 22.48
N HIS A 248 -19.34 -36.50 22.88
CA HIS A 248 -19.99 -37.65 22.24
C HIS A 248 -21.42 -37.98 22.74
N ILE A 249 -22.15 -37.03 23.34
CA ILE A 249 -23.57 -37.19 23.66
C ILE A 249 -24.36 -36.01 23.08
N GLN A 250 -24.53 -36.02 21.75
CA GLN A 250 -25.78 -35.66 21.05
C GLN A 250 -25.54 -35.69 19.54
N SER A 251 -26.34 -36.51 18.86
CA SER A 251 -26.24 -36.80 17.43
C SER A 251 -26.81 -35.67 16.55
N PRO A 252 -26.41 -35.60 15.27
CA PRO A 252 -26.27 -34.36 14.52
C PRO A 252 -27.38 -34.18 13.46
N GLN A 253 -28.03 -33.01 13.47
CA GLN A 253 -28.69 -32.47 12.27
C GLN A 253 -28.41 -30.98 12.18
N GLN A 254 -27.62 -30.62 11.17
CA GLN A 254 -27.60 -29.34 10.47
C GLN A 254 -27.37 -28.08 11.34
N THR A 255 -26.12 -27.62 11.43
CA THR A 255 -25.66 -26.40 10.74
C THR A 255 -24.13 -26.37 10.87
N GLN A 256 -23.42 -26.55 9.77
CA GLN A 256 -22.00 -26.23 9.68
C GLN A 256 -21.90 -24.70 9.67
N GLN A 257 -21.87 -24.08 10.86
CA GLN A 257 -21.48 -22.68 10.97
C GLN A 257 -19.99 -22.62 10.62
N GLN A 258 -19.71 -22.22 9.39
CA GLN A 258 -18.41 -21.67 9.05
C GLN A 258 -18.15 -20.51 10.02
N LEU A 259 -17.04 -20.58 10.76
CA LEU A 259 -16.52 -19.45 11.53
C LEU A 259 -16.22 -18.32 10.53
N THR A 260 -17.19 -17.47 10.29
CA THR A 260 -17.06 -16.24 9.50
C THR A 260 -16.73 -15.12 10.47
N ALA A 261 -15.66 -14.36 10.21
CA ALA A 261 -15.42 -13.08 10.84
C ALA A 261 -16.72 -12.25 10.91
N ASP A 262 -17.15 -11.90 12.13
CA ASP A 262 -18.26 -11.00 12.36
C ASP A 262 -17.73 -9.54 12.40
N PRO A 263 -18.13 -8.67 11.45
CA PRO A 263 -17.78 -7.25 11.48
C PRO A 263 -18.20 -6.53 12.76
N ASP A 264 -19.28 -6.96 13.40
CA ASP A 264 -19.79 -6.33 14.62
C ASP A 264 -18.87 -6.63 15.82
N GLU A 265 -18.25 -7.82 15.86
CA GLU A 265 -17.25 -8.17 16.87
C GLU A 265 -15.94 -7.39 16.69
N ALA A 266 -15.50 -7.19 15.45
CA ALA A 266 -14.34 -6.34 15.15
C ALA A 266 -14.60 -4.88 15.52
N LEU A 267 -15.81 -4.38 15.27
CA LEU A 267 -16.23 -3.05 15.70
C LEU A 267 -16.24 -2.93 17.23
N ALA A 268 -16.77 -3.93 17.94
CA ALA A 268 -16.77 -3.94 19.40
C ALA A 268 -15.33 -3.89 19.96
N ALA A 269 -14.39 -4.60 19.33
CA ALA A 269 -12.97 -4.53 19.68
C ALA A 269 -12.36 -3.14 19.43
N GLU A 270 -12.73 -2.45 18.33
CA GLU A 270 -12.33 -1.05 18.11
C GLU A 270 -12.89 -0.13 19.21
N GLU A 271 -14.17 -0.26 19.54
CA GLU A 271 -14.81 0.57 20.58
C GLU A 271 -14.19 0.33 21.96
N GLU A 272 -13.91 -0.92 22.31
CA GLU A 272 -13.19 -1.28 23.53
C GLU A 272 -11.78 -0.68 23.57
N LEU A 273 -11.03 -0.81 22.48
CA LEU A 273 -9.68 -0.27 22.36
C LEU A 273 -9.67 1.26 22.49
N GLU A 274 -10.64 1.96 21.89
CA GLU A 274 -10.73 3.42 21.99
C GLU A 274 -11.22 3.89 23.36
N ALA A 275 -12.14 3.16 24.00
CA ALA A 275 -12.68 3.51 25.31
C ALA A 275 -11.66 3.29 26.43
N ASN A 276 -10.94 2.16 26.38
CA ASN A 276 -10.16 1.66 27.51
C ASN A 276 -8.65 1.57 27.24
N GLY A 277 -8.20 1.57 25.98
CA GLY A 277 -6.80 1.30 25.61
C GLY A 277 -5.78 2.23 26.28
N ALA A 278 -6.16 3.47 26.60
CA ALA A 278 -5.30 4.39 27.34
C ALA A 278 -4.99 3.94 28.78
N ALA A 279 -5.89 3.19 29.40
CA ALA A 279 -5.86 2.76 30.80
C ALA A 279 -5.56 1.26 31.00
N MET A 280 -5.64 0.46 29.93
CA MET A 280 -5.38 -0.99 29.96
C MET A 280 -4.00 -1.35 30.51
N GLY A 281 -3.86 -2.56 31.06
CA GLY A 281 -2.57 -3.15 31.38
C GLY A 281 -1.76 -3.46 30.11
N GLU A 282 -0.45 -3.67 30.23
CA GLU A 282 0.40 -4.02 29.06
C GLU A 282 0.01 -5.35 28.43
N GLU A 283 -0.36 -6.35 29.24
CA GLU A 283 -0.79 -7.67 28.77
C GLU A 283 -2.17 -7.59 28.10
N GLU A 284 -3.11 -6.88 28.71
CA GLU A 284 -4.48 -6.69 28.21
C GLU A 284 -4.48 -5.98 26.85
N ILE A 285 -3.75 -4.87 26.73
CA ILE A 285 -3.66 -4.18 25.44
C ILE A 285 -2.89 -5.00 24.41
N ALA A 286 -1.90 -5.80 24.84
CA ALA A 286 -1.17 -6.69 23.95
C ALA A 286 -2.08 -7.75 23.30
N GLU A 287 -3.16 -8.18 23.95
CA GLU A 287 -4.13 -9.14 23.39
C GLU A 287 -4.96 -8.54 22.25
N LEU A 288 -5.20 -7.23 22.27
CA LEU A 288 -5.92 -6.49 21.23
C LEU A 288 -5.04 -6.05 20.06
N LEU A 289 -3.71 -6.13 20.18
CA LEU A 289 -2.76 -5.65 19.17
C LEU A 289 -2.00 -6.81 18.52
N ASP A 290 -2.12 -6.93 17.20
CA ASP A 290 -1.38 -7.92 16.40
C ASP A 290 0.13 -7.75 16.60
N GLU A 291 0.88 -8.87 16.62
CA GLU A 291 2.33 -8.87 16.80
C GLU A 291 3.06 -7.98 15.78
N ASN A 292 2.51 -7.85 14.58
CA ASN A 292 3.05 -7.07 13.48
C ASN A 292 2.33 -5.72 13.29
N LEU A 293 1.67 -5.19 14.33
CA LEU A 293 0.99 -3.91 14.26
C LEU A 293 1.90 -2.80 13.73
N VAL A 294 1.40 -2.09 12.71
CA VAL A 294 1.94 -0.83 12.23
C VAL A 294 0.88 0.27 12.41
N TRP A 295 1.23 1.33 13.13
CA TRP A 295 0.41 2.53 13.24
C TRP A 295 1.09 3.73 12.57
N ILE A 296 0.46 4.31 11.55
CA ILE A 296 0.87 5.58 10.94
C ILE A 296 0.13 6.75 11.61
N THR A 297 0.85 7.56 12.37
CA THR A 297 0.28 8.71 13.07
C THR A 297 -0.17 9.80 12.09
N SER A 298 -0.96 10.78 12.57
CA SER A 298 -1.36 11.95 11.78
C SER A 298 -0.20 12.81 11.26
N ALA A 299 1.00 12.64 11.82
CA ALA A 299 2.23 13.26 11.34
C ALA A 299 3.00 12.39 10.31
N GLY A 300 2.40 11.29 9.84
CA GLY A 300 3.02 10.34 8.90
C GLY A 300 4.09 9.43 9.49
N ARG A 301 4.29 9.47 10.82
CA ARG A 301 5.33 8.65 11.48
C ARG A 301 4.82 7.25 11.79
N PRO A 302 5.56 6.19 11.43
CA PRO A 302 5.23 4.83 11.84
C PRO A 302 5.57 4.61 13.32
N VAL A 303 4.69 3.89 14.02
CA VAL A 303 4.82 3.48 15.41
C VAL A 303 4.58 1.97 15.48
N SER A 304 5.48 1.27 16.17
CA SER A 304 5.42 -0.19 16.32
C SER A 304 4.40 -0.59 17.40
N ARG A 305 4.05 -1.88 17.43
CA ARG A 305 3.31 -2.49 18.54
C ARG A 305 3.90 -2.17 19.90
N ALA A 306 5.22 -2.38 20.09
CA ALA A 306 5.89 -2.16 21.37
C ALA A 306 5.74 -0.72 21.85
N SER A 307 5.96 0.25 20.96
CA SER A 307 5.76 1.67 21.27
C SER A 307 4.29 2.02 21.51
N THR A 308 3.35 1.36 20.83
CA THR A 308 1.92 1.55 21.05
C THR A 308 1.51 1.09 22.45
N ILE A 309 2.05 -0.04 22.93
CA ILE A 309 1.82 -0.57 24.28
C ILE A 309 2.44 0.35 25.34
N GLU A 310 3.72 0.70 25.15
CA GLU A 310 4.49 1.55 26.08
C GLU A 310 3.86 2.94 26.22
N TYR A 311 3.43 3.54 25.11
CA TYR A 311 2.88 4.89 25.06
C TYR A 311 1.35 4.92 24.84
N ARG A 312 0.62 3.89 25.28
CA ARG A 312 -0.83 3.72 25.02
C ARG A 312 -1.71 4.91 25.42
N ALA A 313 -1.42 5.57 26.56
CA ALA A 313 -2.12 6.78 26.97
C ALA A 313 -1.97 7.96 25.98
N ARG A 314 -0.96 7.92 25.11
CA ARG A 314 -0.74 8.89 24.02
C ARG A 314 -1.19 8.37 22.65
N ALA A 315 -1.43 7.06 22.53
CA ALA A 315 -1.90 6.42 21.32
C ALA A 315 -3.43 6.52 21.23
N PHE A 316 -4.13 6.14 22.30
CA PHE A 316 -5.59 6.13 22.39
C PHE A 316 -6.08 7.42 23.04
N THR A 317 -6.34 8.42 22.21
CA THR A 317 -6.70 9.79 22.66
C THR A 317 -7.98 10.32 22.02
N GLN A 318 -8.81 9.42 21.49
CA GLN A 318 -10.11 9.76 20.94
C GLN A 318 -10.97 10.45 22.00
N ARG A 319 -11.72 11.46 21.57
CA ARG A 319 -12.62 12.25 22.40
C ARG A 319 -14.04 12.07 21.89
N GLY A 320 -14.89 11.47 22.71
CA GLY A 320 -16.27 11.20 22.35
C GLY A 320 -16.41 10.18 21.24
N GLU A 321 -17.62 10.12 20.68
CA GLU A 321 -17.97 9.18 19.63
C GLU A 321 -17.51 9.67 18.25
N PRO A 322 -17.19 8.75 17.31
CA PRO A 322 -16.95 9.10 15.93
C PRO A 322 -18.13 9.84 15.30
N THR A 323 -17.85 10.89 14.53
CA THR A 323 -18.90 11.66 13.82
C THR A 323 -19.40 10.96 12.56
N HIS A 324 -18.57 10.09 11.99
CA HIS A 324 -18.92 9.20 10.89
C HIS A 324 -18.14 7.90 11.04
N ARG A 325 -18.77 6.78 10.70
CA ARG A 325 -18.17 5.46 10.82
C ARG A 325 -18.68 4.51 9.76
N VAL A 326 -17.76 3.76 9.16
CA VAL A 326 -18.01 2.70 8.19
C VAL A 326 -17.25 1.46 8.63
N VAL A 327 -17.92 0.31 8.59
CA VAL A 327 -17.33 -0.99 8.88
C VAL A 327 -17.49 -1.85 7.63
N GLU A 328 -16.39 -2.43 7.16
CA GLU A 328 -16.37 -3.22 5.94
C GLU A 328 -15.68 -4.57 6.17
N LEU A 329 -16.38 -5.66 5.88
CA LEU A 329 -15.80 -7.00 5.88
C LEU A 329 -14.81 -7.15 4.72
N VAL A 330 -13.55 -7.36 5.08
CA VAL A 330 -12.42 -7.59 4.16
C VAL A 330 -12.44 -8.93 3.51
N ASP A 331 -12.46 -9.91 4.37
CA ASP A 331 -12.56 -11.28 4.00
C ASP A 331 -13.01 -12.05 5.22
N THR A 332 -12.89 -13.36 5.15
CA THR A 332 -13.30 -14.25 6.22
C THR A 332 -12.59 -14.02 7.56
N ALA A 333 -11.53 -13.21 7.61
CA ALA A 333 -10.72 -12.97 8.80
C ALA A 333 -10.28 -11.51 8.97
N ASN A 334 -10.77 -10.55 8.18
CA ASN A 334 -10.32 -9.18 8.26
C ASN A 334 -11.50 -8.21 8.15
N VAL A 335 -11.47 -7.12 8.91
CA VAL A 335 -12.49 -6.07 8.91
C VAL A 335 -11.79 -4.71 8.91
N LEU A 336 -12.25 -3.81 8.06
CA LEU A 336 -11.79 -2.43 7.99
C LEU A 336 -12.80 -1.54 8.70
N VAL A 337 -12.36 -0.84 9.74
CA VAL A 337 -13.14 0.21 10.42
C VAL A 337 -12.58 1.56 10.01
N MET A 338 -13.41 2.40 9.40
CA MET A 338 -13.06 3.78 9.06
C MET A 338 -13.93 4.73 9.87
N ALA A 339 -13.31 5.76 10.44
CA ALA A 339 -14.00 6.68 11.33
C ALA A 339 -13.45 8.11 11.24
N VAL A 340 -14.33 9.10 11.36
CA VAL A 340 -13.95 10.51 11.58
C VAL A 340 -13.97 10.78 13.07
N VAL A 341 -12.79 11.00 13.67
CA VAL A 341 -12.64 11.09 15.12
C VAL A 341 -11.94 12.37 15.54
N ASP A 342 -12.38 12.93 16.66
CA ASP A 342 -11.69 14.03 17.32
C ASP A 342 -10.69 13.46 18.32
N THR A 343 -9.43 13.90 18.26
CA THR A 343 -8.36 13.46 19.16
C THR A 343 -7.78 14.63 19.95
N ALA A 344 -6.91 14.35 20.92
CA ALA A 344 -6.14 15.40 21.58
C ALA A 344 -5.25 16.23 20.63
N ARG A 345 -4.94 15.73 19.43
CA ARG A 345 -4.07 16.37 18.44
C ARG A 345 -4.81 16.99 17.26
N GLY A 346 -6.15 16.99 17.29
CA GLY A 346 -7.00 17.47 16.21
C GLY A 346 -7.88 16.37 15.62
N ARG A 347 -8.69 16.76 14.65
CA ARG A 347 -9.62 15.88 13.94
C ARG A 347 -8.87 15.04 12.90
N VAL A 348 -9.16 13.75 12.82
CA VAL A 348 -8.52 12.83 11.88
C VAL A 348 -9.52 11.89 11.22
N ASN A 349 -9.21 11.48 9.99
CA ASN A 349 -9.74 10.27 9.38
C ASN A 349 -8.90 9.10 9.87
N ARG A 350 -9.51 8.18 10.61
CA ARG A 350 -8.88 6.95 11.09
C ARG A 350 -9.30 5.77 10.25
N SER A 351 -8.33 4.96 9.85
CA SER A 351 -8.55 3.64 9.25
C SER A 351 -7.87 2.59 10.11
N SER A 352 -8.64 1.63 10.61
CA SER A 352 -8.20 0.53 11.49
C SER A 352 -8.51 -0.80 10.81
N LEU A 353 -7.48 -1.60 10.52
CA LEU A 353 -7.63 -2.96 9.99
C LEU A 353 -7.53 -3.96 11.14
N TRP A 354 -8.62 -4.67 11.37
CA TRP A 354 -8.74 -5.73 12.36
C TRP A 354 -8.60 -7.09 11.69
N HIS A 355 -7.84 -7.99 12.32
CA HIS A 355 -7.65 -9.37 11.89
C HIS A 355 -8.18 -10.33 12.95
N TYR A 356 -8.92 -11.35 12.54
CA TYR A 356 -9.40 -12.41 13.42
C TYR A 356 -8.32 -13.49 13.57
N ASP A 357 -7.69 -13.56 14.73
CA ASP A 357 -6.71 -14.58 15.10
C ASP A 357 -7.46 -15.85 15.54
N ALA A 358 -7.68 -16.76 14.59
CA ALA A 358 -8.43 -18.00 14.85
C ALA A 358 -7.81 -18.89 15.96
N PRO A 359 -6.48 -19.07 16.06
CA PRO A 359 -5.85 -19.72 17.22
C PRO A 359 -6.17 -19.06 18.57
N ALA A 360 -6.20 -17.73 18.63
CA ALA A 360 -6.51 -17.00 19.86
C ALA A 360 -8.01 -16.83 20.11
N GLY A 361 -8.84 -16.98 19.08
CA GLY A 361 -10.28 -16.72 19.14
C GLY A 361 -10.62 -15.25 19.38
N SER A 362 -9.78 -14.32 18.93
CA SER A 362 -9.94 -12.89 19.20
C SER A 362 -9.60 -12.00 18.00
N TRP A 363 -10.18 -10.80 18.00
CA TRP A 363 -9.87 -9.74 17.04
C TRP A 363 -8.64 -8.95 17.48
N ARG A 364 -7.73 -8.70 16.54
CA ARG A 364 -6.48 -7.97 16.78
C ARG A 364 -6.30 -6.84 15.78
N LEU A 365 -6.01 -5.65 16.28
CA LEU A 365 -5.66 -4.50 15.46
C LEU A 365 -4.31 -4.76 14.79
N ARG A 366 -4.31 -4.80 13.46
CA ARG A 366 -3.13 -5.14 12.65
C ARG A 366 -2.52 -3.95 11.95
N PHE A 367 -3.35 -2.98 11.58
CA PHE A 367 -2.87 -1.73 10.97
C PHE A 367 -3.76 -0.58 11.41
N ARG A 368 -3.16 0.58 11.63
CA ARG A 368 -3.90 1.82 11.84
C ARG A 368 -3.24 2.99 11.12
N GLN A 369 -4.05 3.88 10.55
CA GLN A 369 -3.59 5.15 10.02
C GLN A 369 -4.53 6.28 10.45
N ASP A 370 -3.96 7.34 10.99
CA ASP A 370 -4.65 8.60 11.21
C ASP A 370 -4.21 9.60 10.14
N THR A 371 -5.17 10.21 9.44
CA THR A 371 -4.91 11.29 8.47
C THR A 371 -5.54 12.57 8.99
N ALA A 372 -4.74 13.62 9.23
CA ALA A 372 -5.25 14.89 9.75
C ALA A 372 -6.30 15.51 8.80
N ILE A 373 -7.40 15.99 9.38
CA ILE A 373 -8.39 16.81 8.67
C ILE A 373 -8.09 18.27 9.01
N PRO A 374 -7.77 19.13 8.01
CA PRO A 374 -7.65 20.56 8.23
C PRO A 374 -8.95 21.12 8.84
N GLY A 375 -8.81 21.87 9.94
CA GLY A 375 -9.92 22.47 10.68
C GLY A 375 -10.50 23.70 10.04
#